data_AF-A0A8H7SA05-F1
#
_entry.id   AF-A0A8H7SA05-F1
#
_cell.length_a   1.000
_cell.length_b   1.000
_cell.length_c   1.000
_cell.angle_alpha   90.00
_cell.angle_beta   90.00
_cell.angle_gamma   90.00
#
_symmetry.space_group_name_H-M   'P 1'
#
loop_
_entity.id
_entity.type
_entity.pdbx_description
1 polymer ?
#
loop_
_entity_poly.entity_id
_entity_poly.type
_entity_poly.pdbx_seq_one_letter_code
_entity_poly.pdbx_strand_id
1 'polypeptide(L)'
;MLYRTIRRIITVSRAEATQGTRKRPMPVVLVGTKITSTLTQQWQNRLSELGFDSAIAQLDTNKETNEQGNVNTKINEMGMFPPVLIGHGEAAWRLCQKYVANEPLSGLVLINGPSSIDAQTLPSFEFEPYFPILAVTQAPNFLIEDEIDIINDNNTNNQEEEMNQACEENYTHSYYVAEFWNTISSLAMVILGLLGVILHHGSIGWRLTGSYFLIVVVGIGSVLFHATLQFEHQMWDEVPMVWTACYLFYVLLNEHGYRGPLYAIGITIYCALATYVTSQSTGKIQFIMFQSSFGCVMWSCLWFVWKMYRATKSQEIIRLFHRGAQFLALALGVWLFDKNLCFVYEKFNLFNPQLHAW
;
A
#
# COMPACT_ATOMS: atom_id res chain seq x y z
N MET A 1 6.04 -39.12 29.31
CA MET A 1 5.88 -39.51 27.89
C MET A 1 5.92 -38.22 27.06
N LEU A 2 7.13 -37.77 26.72
CA LEU A 2 7.37 -36.50 26.01
C LEU A 2 7.06 -36.71 24.52
N TYR A 3 6.10 -35.95 23.99
CA TYR A 3 5.76 -35.91 22.57
C TYR A 3 7.02 -35.60 21.73
N ARG A 4 7.51 -36.59 20.98
CA ARG A 4 8.57 -36.42 19.98
C ARG A 4 8.07 -35.41 18.93
N THR A 5 8.73 -34.26 18.85
CA THR A 5 8.53 -33.29 17.77
C THR A 5 9.05 -33.90 16.47
N ILE A 6 8.16 -34.45 15.65
CA ILE A 6 8.48 -34.96 14.31
C ILE A 6 8.86 -33.73 13.45
N ARG A 7 10.12 -33.63 13.02
CA ARG A 7 10.62 -32.55 12.15
C ARG A 7 10.89 -33.14 10.76
N ARG A 8 10.33 -32.51 9.72
CA ARG A 8 10.32 -32.98 8.32
C ARG A 8 11.41 -32.27 7.51
N ILE A 9 12.01 -32.98 6.57
CA ILE A 9 13.05 -32.46 5.66
C ILE A 9 12.36 -31.63 4.57
N ILE A 10 12.95 -30.47 4.25
CA ILE A 10 12.46 -29.58 3.19
C ILE A 10 13.57 -29.39 2.16
N THR A 11 13.40 -29.96 0.96
CA THR A 11 14.27 -29.64 -0.18
C THR A 11 13.75 -28.38 -0.85
N VAL A 12 14.63 -27.40 -1.15
CA VAL A 12 14.27 -26.16 -1.85
C VAL A 12 14.93 -26.07 -3.22
N SER A 13 14.14 -26.15 -4.29
CA SER A 13 14.58 -25.78 -5.65
C SER A 13 14.11 -24.36 -5.97
N ARG A 14 14.93 -23.59 -6.69
CA ARG A 14 14.63 -22.22 -7.11
C ARG A 14 14.52 -22.16 -8.63
N ALA A 15 13.57 -21.38 -9.12
CA ALA A 15 13.51 -20.93 -10.50
C ALA A 15 13.34 -19.41 -10.53
N GLU A 16 14.18 -18.77 -11.34
CA GLU A 16 14.11 -17.33 -11.59
C GLU A 16 13.12 -17.07 -12.72
N ALA A 17 12.44 -15.94 -12.66
CA ALA A 17 11.55 -15.48 -13.72
C ALA A 17 12.30 -15.28 -15.05
N THR A 18 11.58 -15.48 -16.17
CA THR A 18 12.13 -15.27 -17.51
C THR A 18 12.56 -13.80 -17.69
N GLN A 19 13.77 -13.58 -18.22
CA GLN A 19 14.27 -12.23 -18.47
C GLN A 19 13.35 -11.48 -19.45
N GLY A 20 12.84 -10.32 -19.03
CA GLY A 20 11.94 -9.46 -19.82
C GLY A 20 10.47 -9.49 -19.41
N THR A 21 10.03 -10.49 -18.64
CA THR A 21 8.64 -10.57 -18.11
C THR A 21 8.57 -10.45 -16.59
N ARG A 22 9.71 -10.35 -15.89
CA ARG A 22 9.80 -10.31 -14.43
C ARG A 22 8.89 -9.20 -13.86
N LYS A 23 7.81 -9.61 -13.20
CA LYS A 23 6.93 -8.75 -12.39
C LYS A 23 7.53 -8.68 -10.98
N ARG A 24 6.89 -7.92 -10.06
CA ARG A 24 7.33 -7.67 -8.67
C ARG A 24 8.16 -8.83 -8.06
N PRO A 25 9.21 -8.56 -7.27
CA PRO A 25 9.90 -9.60 -6.48
C PRO A 25 9.00 -10.07 -5.33
N MET A 26 7.92 -10.77 -5.66
CA MET A 26 7.09 -11.50 -4.71
C MET A 26 7.46 -12.97 -4.85
N PRO A 27 8.37 -13.49 -4.01
CA PRO A 27 8.76 -14.88 -4.10
C PRO A 27 7.54 -15.76 -3.83
N VAL A 28 7.23 -16.66 -4.77
CA VAL A 28 6.15 -17.64 -4.60
C VAL A 28 6.74 -18.93 -4.06
N VAL A 29 6.26 -19.40 -2.92
CA VAL A 29 6.78 -20.60 -2.26
C VAL A 29 5.74 -21.72 -2.32
N LEU A 30 6.03 -22.74 -3.10
CA LEU A 30 5.19 -23.92 -3.29
C LEU A 30 5.54 -24.98 -2.23
N VAL A 31 4.60 -25.38 -1.37
CA VAL A 31 4.83 -26.33 -0.26
C VAL A 31 4.03 -27.63 -0.46
N GLY A 32 4.64 -28.81 -0.35
CA GLY A 32 3.92 -30.10 -0.46
C GLY A 32 4.67 -31.36 -0.04
N THR A 33 3.95 -32.44 0.32
CA THR A 33 4.52 -33.69 0.90
C THR A 33 4.85 -34.82 -0.06
N LYS A 34 4.39 -34.73 -1.29
CA LYS A 34 4.66 -35.70 -2.37
C LYS A 34 4.05 -35.15 -3.64
N ILE A 35 4.41 -33.91 -3.97
CA ILE A 35 3.99 -33.37 -5.27
C ILE A 35 4.75 -34.21 -6.30
N THR A 36 4.03 -34.88 -7.20
CA THR A 36 4.64 -35.51 -8.38
C THR A 36 5.50 -34.44 -9.01
N SER A 37 6.80 -34.71 -9.18
CA SER A 37 7.81 -33.72 -9.63
C SER A 37 7.40 -32.95 -10.89
N THR A 38 6.45 -33.47 -11.65
CA THR A 38 5.83 -32.84 -12.81
C THR A 38 4.90 -31.65 -12.48
N LEU A 39 4.01 -31.74 -11.48
CA LEU A 39 3.00 -30.69 -11.25
C LEU A 39 3.61 -29.41 -10.67
N THR A 40 4.49 -29.52 -9.67
CA THR A 40 5.19 -28.34 -9.12
C THR A 40 6.15 -27.73 -10.12
N GLN A 41 6.77 -28.55 -10.97
CA GLN A 41 7.62 -28.04 -12.05
C GLN A 41 6.80 -27.30 -13.10
N GLN A 42 5.60 -27.79 -13.44
CA GLN A 42 4.66 -27.08 -14.30
C GLN A 42 4.26 -25.73 -13.68
N TRP A 43 3.89 -25.70 -12.41
CA TRP A 43 3.56 -24.45 -11.71
C TRP A 43 4.75 -23.49 -11.65
N GLN A 44 5.94 -24.01 -11.35
CA GLN A 44 7.17 -23.21 -11.29
C GLN A 44 7.54 -22.63 -12.67
N ASN A 45 7.45 -23.43 -13.74
CA ASN A 45 7.67 -22.96 -15.10
C ASN A 45 6.63 -21.89 -15.48
N ARG A 46 5.36 -22.11 -15.12
CA ARG A 46 4.28 -21.16 -15.42
C ARG A 46 4.43 -19.84 -14.67
N LEU A 47 4.78 -19.91 -13.40
CA LEU A 47 5.11 -18.73 -12.59
C LEU A 47 6.28 -17.95 -13.21
N SER A 48 7.31 -18.66 -13.70
CA SER A 48 8.43 -18.04 -14.41
C SER A 48 8.00 -17.32 -15.68
N GLU A 49 7.13 -17.92 -16.50
CA GLU A 49 6.57 -17.30 -17.72
C GLU A 49 5.79 -16.03 -17.39
N LEU A 50 4.98 -16.07 -16.32
CA LEU A 50 4.21 -14.94 -15.81
C LEU A 50 5.06 -13.86 -15.12
N GLY A 51 6.36 -14.12 -14.93
CA GLY A 51 7.31 -13.15 -14.38
C GLY A 51 7.56 -13.27 -12.88
N PHE A 52 7.18 -14.36 -12.23
CA PHE A 52 7.34 -14.55 -10.79
C PHE A 52 8.52 -15.49 -10.46
N ASP A 53 9.36 -15.06 -9.53
CA ASP A 53 10.35 -15.94 -8.92
C ASP A 53 9.66 -16.94 -8.00
N SER A 54 10.05 -18.21 -8.08
CA SER A 54 9.41 -19.23 -7.25
C SER A 54 10.39 -20.25 -6.66
N ALA A 55 10.02 -20.77 -5.50
CA ALA A 55 10.76 -21.82 -4.81
C ALA A 55 9.83 -22.96 -4.39
N ILE A 56 10.30 -24.20 -4.52
CA ILE A 56 9.54 -25.38 -4.12
C ILE A 56 10.10 -25.90 -2.81
N ALA A 57 9.32 -25.88 -1.74
CA ALA A 57 9.62 -26.49 -0.45
C ALA A 57 8.96 -27.88 -0.35
N GLN A 58 9.74 -28.93 -0.63
CA GLN A 58 9.25 -30.30 -0.64
C GLN A 58 9.44 -30.99 0.72
N LEU A 59 8.34 -31.37 1.37
CA LEU A 59 8.32 -32.08 2.64
C LEU A 59 8.53 -33.59 2.42
N ASP A 60 9.66 -34.15 2.86
CA ASP A 60 9.83 -35.61 2.89
C ASP A 60 9.22 -36.17 4.19
N THR A 61 8.15 -36.97 4.06
CA THR A 61 7.50 -37.63 5.21
C THR A 61 8.14 -38.96 5.58
N ASN A 62 9.07 -39.47 4.77
CA ASN A 62 9.56 -40.85 4.84
C ASN A 62 11.04 -40.97 5.24
N LYS A 63 11.76 -39.85 5.33
CA LYS A 63 13.17 -39.83 5.73
C LYS A 63 13.35 -39.27 7.14
N GLU A 64 13.92 -40.08 8.02
CA GLU A 64 14.60 -39.61 9.24
C GLU A 64 16.07 -39.35 8.86
N THR A 65 16.45 -38.09 8.59
CA THR A 65 17.86 -37.72 8.36
C THR A 65 18.32 -36.62 9.29
N ASN A 66 19.61 -36.62 9.61
CA ASN A 66 20.28 -35.64 10.48
C ASN A 66 20.43 -34.24 9.86
N GLU A 67 20.13 -34.06 8.58
CA GLU A 67 20.19 -32.75 7.91
C GLU A 67 18.89 -31.95 8.14
N GLN A 68 19.03 -30.87 8.90
CA GLN A 68 17.97 -29.93 9.27
C GLN A 68 17.78 -28.86 8.18
N GLY A 69 16.57 -28.74 7.64
CA GLY A 69 16.15 -27.59 6.83
C GLY A 69 14.89 -26.96 7.41
N ASN A 70 14.91 -25.65 7.68
CA ASN A 70 13.72 -24.88 8.11
C ASN A 70 13.20 -24.05 6.92
N VAL A 71 11.88 -24.07 6.70
CA VAL A 71 11.21 -23.24 5.67
C VAL A 71 11.64 -21.78 5.86
N ASN A 72 11.67 -21.30 7.10
CA ASN A 72 12.00 -19.90 7.43
C ASN A 72 13.42 -19.53 6.96
N THR A 73 14.40 -20.40 7.18
CA THR A 73 15.79 -20.12 6.76
C THR A 73 15.88 -20.00 5.24
N LYS A 74 15.16 -20.84 4.49
CA LYS A 74 15.17 -20.79 3.02
C LYS A 74 14.32 -19.66 2.43
N ILE A 75 13.24 -19.26 3.10
CA ILE A 75 12.48 -18.06 2.76
C ILE A 75 13.29 -16.80 3.01
N ASN A 76 13.98 -16.71 4.14
CA ASN A 76 14.82 -15.55 4.47
C ASN A 76 15.99 -15.38 3.48
N GLU A 77 16.51 -16.48 2.92
CA GLU A 77 17.51 -16.45 1.84
C GLU A 77 16.96 -15.98 0.48
N MET A 78 15.64 -15.79 0.31
CA MET A 78 15.02 -15.30 -0.94
C MET A 78 14.92 -13.78 -1.03
N GLY A 79 15.30 -13.05 0.03
CA GLY A 79 15.35 -11.58 0.02
C GLY A 79 14.06 -10.91 0.44
N MET A 80 14.17 -9.61 0.74
CA MET A 80 13.29 -8.81 1.60
C MET A 80 11.86 -8.58 1.07
N PHE A 81 11.01 -9.60 0.96
CA PHE A 81 9.54 -9.42 0.94
C PHE A 81 8.85 -10.67 1.48
N PRO A 82 7.73 -10.53 2.21
CA PRO A 82 6.90 -11.67 2.60
C PRO A 82 6.47 -12.47 1.35
N PRO A 83 6.63 -13.79 1.30
CA PRO A 83 6.25 -14.56 0.12
C PRO A 83 4.74 -14.76 0.01
N VAL A 84 4.28 -15.20 -1.16
CA VAL A 84 3.01 -15.93 -1.26
C VAL A 84 3.30 -17.42 -1.05
N LEU A 85 2.65 -18.02 -0.06
CA LEU A 85 2.74 -19.45 0.20
C LEU A 85 1.60 -20.19 -0.48
N ILE A 86 1.92 -21.21 -1.28
CA ILE A 86 0.96 -22.10 -1.91
C ILE A 86 1.14 -23.50 -1.33
N GLY A 87 0.25 -23.93 -0.45
CA GLY A 87 0.28 -25.25 0.19
C GLY A 87 -0.60 -26.26 -0.53
N HIS A 88 -0.04 -27.37 -1.01
CA HIS A 88 -0.77 -28.47 -1.64
C HIS A 88 -0.81 -29.72 -0.76
N GLY A 89 -2.02 -30.17 -0.41
CA GLY A 89 -2.25 -31.36 0.43
C GLY A 89 -2.29 -31.08 1.93
N GLU A 90 -2.91 -31.99 2.68
CA GLU A 90 -3.16 -31.87 4.13
C GLU A 90 -1.90 -31.52 4.95
N ALA A 91 -0.77 -32.12 4.62
CA ALA A 91 0.46 -31.90 5.36
C ALA A 91 1.12 -30.55 5.05
N ALA A 92 0.89 -29.98 3.86
CA ALA A 92 1.32 -28.63 3.53
C ALA A 92 0.43 -27.59 4.18
N TRP A 93 -0.89 -27.83 4.26
CA TRP A 93 -1.83 -26.95 4.96
C TRP A 93 -1.38 -26.70 6.40
N ARG A 94 -1.08 -27.78 7.15
CA ARG A 94 -0.60 -27.68 8.53
C ARG A 94 0.71 -26.91 8.67
N LEU A 95 1.62 -27.06 7.70
CA LEU A 95 2.90 -26.33 7.73
C LEU A 95 2.70 -24.85 7.42
N CYS A 96 1.92 -24.52 6.38
CA CYS A 96 1.68 -23.14 5.98
C CYS A 96 0.92 -22.39 7.07
N GLN A 97 -0.11 -23.01 7.68
CA GLN A 97 -0.82 -22.44 8.84
C GLN A 97 0.12 -22.19 10.03
N LYS A 98 1.08 -23.09 10.28
CA LYS A 98 2.06 -22.89 11.35
C LYS A 98 3.07 -21.79 11.01
N TYR A 99 3.44 -21.64 9.74
CA TYR A 99 4.33 -20.58 9.28
C TYR A 99 3.68 -19.21 9.43
N VAL A 100 2.46 -19.05 8.90
CA VAL A 100 1.59 -17.86 9.03
C VAL A 100 1.52 -17.36 10.47
N ALA A 101 1.36 -18.26 11.43
CA ALA A 101 1.20 -17.89 12.84
C ALA A 101 2.45 -17.25 13.47
N ASN A 102 3.60 -17.28 12.79
CA ASN A 102 4.88 -16.80 13.33
C ASN A 102 5.62 -15.83 12.39
N GLU A 103 5.27 -15.77 11.11
CA GLU A 103 6.01 -15.03 10.08
C GLU A 103 5.04 -14.33 9.12
N PRO A 104 5.33 -13.09 8.67
CA PRO A 104 4.47 -12.34 7.76
C PRO A 104 4.45 -12.98 6.36
N LEU A 105 3.31 -12.86 5.66
CA LEU A 105 3.10 -13.33 4.29
C LEU A 105 2.36 -12.29 3.46
N SER A 106 2.61 -12.28 2.15
CA SER A 106 1.83 -11.47 1.21
C SER A 106 0.54 -12.16 0.77
N GLY A 107 0.45 -13.48 0.97
CA GLY A 107 -0.77 -14.24 0.72
C GLY A 107 -0.59 -15.72 1.00
N LEU A 108 -1.70 -16.41 1.25
CA LEU A 108 -1.72 -17.84 1.50
C LEU A 108 -2.76 -18.51 0.61
N VAL A 109 -2.32 -19.45 -0.22
CA VAL A 109 -3.17 -20.28 -1.06
C VAL A 109 -3.11 -21.71 -0.55
N LEU A 110 -4.26 -22.29 -0.21
CA LEU A 110 -4.38 -23.65 0.31
C LEU A 110 -5.15 -24.51 -0.68
N ILE A 111 -4.47 -25.48 -1.30
CA ILE A 111 -4.99 -26.32 -2.40
C ILE A 111 -5.12 -27.77 -1.93
N ASN A 112 -6.23 -28.44 -2.28
CA ASN A 112 -6.49 -29.86 -2.01
C ASN A 112 -6.26 -30.24 -0.54
N GLY A 113 -7.00 -29.61 0.38
CA GLY A 113 -6.90 -29.86 1.81
C GLY A 113 -7.45 -31.21 2.29
N PRO A 114 -7.48 -31.43 3.61
CA PRO A 114 -8.08 -32.63 4.18
C PRO A 114 -9.56 -32.75 3.80
N SER A 115 -9.99 -33.95 3.43
CA SER A 115 -11.36 -34.26 2.96
C SER A 115 -12.46 -33.93 3.97
N SER A 116 -12.10 -33.72 5.23
CA SER A 116 -13.01 -33.36 6.32
C SER A 116 -13.33 -31.86 6.39
N ILE A 117 -12.64 -31.02 5.61
CA ILE A 117 -12.80 -29.57 5.62
C ILE A 117 -13.23 -29.14 4.22
N ASP A 118 -14.47 -28.65 4.10
CA ASP A 118 -14.95 -28.07 2.85
C ASP A 118 -14.37 -26.66 2.71
N ALA A 119 -13.49 -26.47 1.72
CA ALA A 119 -12.83 -25.18 1.47
C ALA A 119 -13.83 -24.06 1.14
N GLN A 120 -15.03 -24.39 0.65
CA GLN A 120 -16.11 -23.41 0.40
C GLN A 120 -16.77 -22.91 1.69
N THR A 121 -16.63 -23.66 2.78
CA THR A 121 -17.18 -23.32 4.11
C THR A 121 -16.17 -22.64 5.02
N LEU A 122 -14.89 -22.63 4.64
CA LEU A 122 -13.86 -21.88 5.36
C LEU A 122 -14.05 -20.39 5.05
N PRO A 123 -14.33 -19.54 6.05
CA PRO A 123 -14.37 -18.11 5.81
C PRO A 123 -12.99 -17.66 5.30
N SER A 124 -12.94 -16.85 4.24
CA SER A 124 -11.71 -16.24 3.70
C SER A 124 -11.08 -15.19 4.62
N PHE A 125 -11.45 -15.19 5.90
CA PHE A 125 -11.30 -14.12 6.88
C PHE A 125 -11.22 -14.83 8.25
N GLU A 126 -10.31 -14.62 9.19
CA GLU A 126 -9.23 -13.67 9.44
C GLU A 126 -8.15 -14.48 10.17
N PHE A 127 -6.91 -14.48 9.69
CA PHE A 127 -5.79 -14.77 10.57
C PHE A 127 -5.11 -13.42 10.83
N GLU A 128 -4.78 -13.10 12.07
CA GLU A 128 -3.90 -11.97 12.36
C GLU A 128 -2.46 -12.40 12.05
N PRO A 129 -1.67 -11.61 11.29
CA PRO A 129 -2.01 -10.32 10.66
C PRO A 129 -2.86 -10.49 9.39
N TYR A 130 -3.70 -9.50 9.06
CA TYR A 130 -4.59 -9.52 7.88
C TYR A 130 -3.81 -9.68 6.56
N PHE A 131 -3.81 -10.87 5.97
CA PHE A 131 -3.33 -11.11 4.61
C PHE A 131 -4.37 -11.95 3.84
N PRO A 132 -4.41 -11.88 2.49
CA PRO A 132 -5.39 -12.61 1.69
C PRO A 132 -5.17 -14.12 1.81
N ILE A 133 -6.23 -14.85 2.22
CA ILE A 133 -6.27 -16.32 2.27
C ILE A 133 -7.24 -16.82 1.21
N LEU A 134 -6.74 -17.66 0.29
CA LEU A 134 -7.56 -18.35 -0.70
C LEU A 134 -7.48 -19.86 -0.47
N ALA A 135 -8.57 -20.47 -0.02
CA ALA A 135 -8.69 -21.92 0.07
C ALA A 135 -9.47 -22.46 -1.13
N VAL A 136 -8.87 -23.37 -1.89
CA VAL A 136 -9.49 -23.97 -3.08
C VAL A 136 -9.41 -25.49 -3.05
N THR A 137 -10.50 -26.13 -3.47
CA THR A 137 -10.60 -27.60 -3.56
C THR A 137 -9.89 -28.17 -4.77
N GLN A 138 -9.59 -27.35 -5.77
CA GLN A 138 -8.84 -27.69 -6.98
C GLN A 138 -7.91 -26.52 -7.33
N ALA A 139 -6.75 -26.81 -7.92
CA ALA A 139 -5.87 -25.74 -8.39
C ALA A 139 -6.57 -24.94 -9.51
N PRO A 140 -6.42 -23.60 -9.54
CA PRO A 140 -7.00 -22.78 -10.60
C PRO A 140 -6.50 -23.18 -11.98
N ASN A 141 -7.38 -23.06 -12.98
CA ASN A 141 -7.08 -23.44 -14.37
C ASN A 141 -5.83 -22.74 -14.92
N PHE A 142 -5.55 -21.49 -14.55
CA PHE A 142 -4.35 -20.77 -15.01
C PHE A 142 -3.02 -21.42 -14.57
N LEU A 143 -3.05 -22.28 -13.54
CA LEU A 143 -1.90 -23.09 -13.09
C LEU A 143 -1.85 -24.47 -13.75
N ILE A 144 -2.88 -24.87 -14.52
CA ILE A 144 -3.04 -26.24 -15.06
C ILE A 144 -3.13 -26.26 -16.60
N GLU A 145 -3.77 -25.26 -17.21
CA GLU A 145 -4.05 -25.21 -18.65
C GLU A 145 -2.88 -24.60 -19.44
N ASP A 146 -2.60 -25.21 -20.60
CA ASP A 146 -1.56 -24.78 -21.55
C ASP A 146 -1.98 -23.55 -22.39
N GLU A 147 -3.29 -23.26 -22.48
CA GLU A 147 -3.82 -22.10 -23.20
C GLU A 147 -4.10 -20.93 -22.25
N ILE A 148 -3.65 -19.75 -22.65
CA ILE A 148 -4.00 -18.49 -22.01
C ILE A 148 -5.39 -18.11 -22.50
N ASP A 149 -6.43 -18.38 -21.72
CA ASP A 149 -7.65 -17.60 -21.85
C ASP A 149 -7.28 -16.18 -21.42
N ILE A 150 -7.00 -15.32 -22.41
CA ILE A 150 -7.08 -13.88 -22.23
C ILE A 150 -8.54 -13.65 -21.87
N ILE A 151 -8.83 -13.53 -20.59
CA ILE A 151 -10.12 -13.06 -20.12
C ILE A 151 -10.23 -11.63 -20.66
N ASN A 152 -10.81 -11.50 -21.85
CA ASN A 152 -11.39 -10.24 -22.30
C ASN A 152 -12.56 -9.99 -21.37
N ASP A 153 -12.29 -9.25 -20.31
CA ASP A 153 -13.25 -8.91 -19.28
C ASP A 153 -14.28 -7.93 -19.86
N ASN A 154 -15.17 -8.45 -20.70
CA ASN A 154 -16.33 -7.73 -21.24
C ASN A 154 -17.48 -7.67 -20.21
N ASN A 155 -17.27 -8.15 -18.98
CA ASN A 155 -18.22 -8.04 -17.88
C ASN A 155 -17.82 -6.87 -16.95
N THR A 156 -18.14 -5.66 -17.40
CA THR A 156 -17.93 -4.36 -16.73
C THR A 156 -18.68 -4.15 -15.40
N ASN A 157 -18.98 -5.19 -14.63
CA ASN A 157 -19.81 -5.07 -13.42
C ASN A 157 -19.07 -5.36 -12.10
N ASN A 158 -17.78 -5.69 -12.14
CA ASN A 158 -16.97 -5.94 -10.92
C ASN A 158 -15.80 -4.94 -10.72
N GLN A 159 -15.71 -3.86 -11.49
CA GLN A 159 -14.67 -2.82 -11.35
C GLN A 159 -14.91 -1.85 -10.16
N GLU A 160 -15.68 -2.23 -9.13
CA GLU A 160 -16.15 -1.28 -8.11
C GLU A 160 -15.30 -1.18 -6.81
N GLU A 161 -14.12 -1.81 -6.72
CA GLU A 161 -13.37 -1.87 -5.46
C GLU A 161 -11.84 -1.63 -5.51
N GLU A 162 -11.36 -0.70 -6.33
CA GLU A 162 -10.04 -0.08 -6.12
C GLU A 162 -10.15 1.45 -6.02
N MET A 163 -10.94 1.92 -5.04
CA MET A 163 -11.33 3.34 -4.90
C MET A 163 -10.19 4.28 -4.44
N ASN A 164 -8.99 3.75 -4.20
CA ASN A 164 -7.86 4.46 -3.59
C ASN A 164 -6.54 4.34 -4.37
N GLN A 165 -6.53 3.77 -5.58
CA GLN A 165 -5.29 3.64 -6.36
C GLN A 165 -5.15 4.83 -7.33
N ALA A 166 -3.95 5.39 -7.43
CA ALA A 166 -3.67 6.39 -8.45
C ALA A 166 -3.69 5.75 -9.84
N CYS A 167 -3.78 6.56 -10.90
CA CYS A 167 -3.68 6.07 -12.27
C CYS A 167 -2.33 5.48 -12.65
N GLU A 168 -1.29 5.72 -11.85
CA GLU A 168 0.05 5.24 -12.16
C GLU A 168 0.10 3.71 -12.04
N GLU A 169 0.54 3.04 -13.10
CA GLU A 169 0.72 1.59 -13.07
C GLU A 169 1.88 1.20 -12.13
N ASN A 170 1.57 0.35 -11.16
CA ASN A 170 2.51 -0.06 -10.13
C ASN A 170 3.74 -0.80 -10.68
N TYR A 171 4.93 -0.41 -10.21
CA TYR A 171 6.24 -1.02 -10.47
C TYR A 171 6.67 -0.98 -11.95
N THR A 172 6.05 -0.13 -12.77
CA THR A 172 6.35 -0.01 -14.21
C THR A 172 7.76 0.51 -14.47
N HIS A 173 8.22 1.46 -13.66
CA HIS A 173 9.52 2.11 -13.84
C HIS A 173 10.62 1.56 -12.92
N SER A 174 10.26 0.88 -11.83
CA SER A 174 11.21 0.35 -10.85
C SER A 174 10.66 -0.86 -10.11
N TYR A 175 11.51 -1.86 -9.87
CA TYR A 175 11.18 -3.01 -9.03
C TYR A 175 11.00 -2.66 -7.55
N TYR A 176 11.52 -1.51 -7.11
CA TYR A 176 11.56 -1.11 -5.70
C TYR A 176 10.52 -0.07 -5.31
N VAL A 177 9.93 0.63 -6.28
CA VAL A 177 9.01 1.76 -6.06
C VAL A 177 7.74 1.48 -6.84
N ALA A 178 6.60 1.40 -6.14
CA ALA A 178 5.32 1.10 -6.76
C ALA A 178 4.88 2.22 -7.72
N GLU A 179 4.63 3.43 -7.23
CA GLU A 179 4.25 4.56 -8.06
C GLU A 179 5.45 5.52 -8.16
N PHE A 180 6.22 5.42 -9.23
CA PHE A 180 7.51 6.08 -9.39
C PHE A 180 7.38 7.59 -9.49
N TRP A 181 6.46 8.09 -10.32
CA TRP A 181 6.26 9.51 -10.52
C TRP A 181 5.64 10.17 -9.29
N ASN A 182 4.64 9.53 -8.68
CA ASN A 182 4.06 10.00 -7.42
C ASN A 182 5.11 10.01 -6.28
N THR A 183 6.00 9.02 -6.22
CA THR A 183 7.08 9.01 -5.21
C THR A 183 8.08 10.15 -5.43
N ILE A 184 8.48 10.40 -6.68
CA ILE A 184 9.45 11.47 -7.00
C ILE A 184 8.87 12.86 -6.78
N SER A 185 7.61 13.09 -7.16
CA SER A 185 6.96 14.37 -6.89
C SER A 185 6.82 14.62 -5.39
N SER A 186 6.51 13.59 -4.59
CA SER A 186 6.48 13.70 -3.12
C SER A 186 7.85 14.00 -2.50
N LEU A 187 8.95 13.52 -3.10
CA LEU A 187 10.29 13.91 -2.68
C LEU A 187 10.55 15.42 -2.89
N ALA A 188 9.96 16.03 -3.91
CA ALA A 188 10.05 17.47 -4.10
C ALA A 188 9.39 18.24 -2.94
N MET A 189 8.29 17.73 -2.37
CA MET A 189 7.69 18.32 -1.16
C MET A 189 8.65 18.29 0.04
N VAL A 190 9.36 17.18 0.23
CA VAL A 190 10.39 17.04 1.29
C VAL A 190 11.48 18.08 1.09
N ILE A 191 12.03 18.19 -0.12
CA ILE A 191 13.11 19.12 -0.44
C ILE A 191 12.67 20.57 -0.23
N LEU A 192 11.52 20.97 -0.77
CA LEU A 192 11.01 22.32 -0.65
C LEU A 192 10.64 22.68 0.80
N GLY A 193 10.08 21.73 1.55
CA GLY A 193 9.81 21.90 2.98
C GLY A 193 11.10 22.14 3.78
N LEU A 194 12.14 21.32 3.54
CA LEU A 194 13.44 21.48 4.20
C LEU A 194 14.10 22.82 3.85
N LEU A 195 14.08 23.20 2.57
CA LEU A 195 14.56 24.52 2.14
C LEU A 195 13.80 25.64 2.85
N GLY A 196 12.48 25.53 2.98
CA GLY A 196 11.65 26.49 3.71
C GLY A 196 12.05 26.61 5.19
N VAL A 197 12.29 25.49 5.87
CA VAL A 197 12.79 25.50 7.26
C VAL A 197 14.16 26.18 7.33
N ILE A 198 15.12 25.79 6.50
CA ILE A 198 16.49 26.31 6.53
C ILE A 198 16.51 27.81 6.25
N LEU A 199 15.81 28.26 5.21
CA LEU A 199 15.84 29.66 4.77
C LEU A 199 15.06 30.59 5.70
N HIS A 200 14.03 30.10 6.38
CA HIS A 200 13.09 30.98 7.09
C HIS A 200 13.01 30.80 8.62
N HIS A 201 13.68 29.79 9.20
CA HIS A 201 13.63 29.55 10.66
C HIS A 201 13.96 30.78 11.51
N GLY A 202 14.89 31.63 11.06
CA GLY A 202 15.28 32.86 11.74
C GLY A 202 14.47 34.11 11.40
N SER A 203 13.72 34.12 10.28
CA SER A 203 13.13 35.34 9.72
C SER A 203 11.62 35.47 9.93
N ILE A 204 10.86 34.37 9.85
CA ILE A 204 9.38 34.39 9.92
C ILE A 204 8.82 33.89 11.25
N GLY A 205 9.70 33.54 12.18
CA GLY A 205 9.35 32.99 13.50
C GLY A 205 8.98 31.51 13.46
N TRP A 206 9.03 30.89 14.64
CA TRP A 206 8.85 29.44 14.79
C TRP A 206 7.45 28.94 14.39
N ARG A 207 6.42 29.80 14.51
CA ARG A 207 5.02 29.43 14.19
C ARG A 207 4.76 29.20 12.71
N LEU A 208 5.46 29.91 11.83
CA LEU A 208 5.33 29.71 10.38
C LEU A 208 6.40 28.72 9.87
N THR A 209 7.57 28.71 10.51
CA THR A 209 8.62 27.71 10.22
C THR A 209 8.13 26.28 10.53
N GLY A 210 7.33 26.11 11.58
CA GLY A 210 6.72 24.81 11.91
C GLY A 210 5.84 24.25 10.79
N SER A 211 5.18 25.11 9.99
CA SER A 211 4.40 24.67 8.83
C SER A 211 5.29 24.02 7.76
N TYR A 212 6.46 24.59 7.48
CA TYR A 212 7.42 23.98 6.54
C TYR A 212 7.91 22.62 7.03
N PHE A 213 8.18 22.48 8.33
CA PHE A 213 8.56 21.20 8.91
C PHE A 213 7.43 20.16 8.78
N LEU A 214 6.17 20.55 9.00
CA LEU A 214 5.04 19.63 8.83
C LEU A 214 4.85 19.20 7.37
N ILE A 215 5.13 20.07 6.39
CA ILE A 215 5.18 19.67 4.96
C ILE A 215 6.26 18.63 4.69
N VAL A 216 7.42 18.70 5.36
CA VAL A 216 8.46 17.65 5.27
C VAL A 216 7.92 16.31 5.79
N VAL A 217 7.20 16.32 6.91
CA VAL A 217 6.60 15.10 7.49
C VAL A 217 5.58 14.49 6.53
N VAL A 218 4.69 15.30 5.94
CA VAL A 218 3.75 14.87 4.89
C VAL A 218 4.49 14.28 3.70
N GLY A 219 5.50 14.98 3.18
CA GLY A 219 6.28 14.52 2.03
C GLY A 219 6.98 13.17 2.28
N ILE A 220 7.53 12.95 3.48
CA ILE A 220 8.14 11.66 3.84
C ILE A 220 7.07 10.56 3.88
N GLY A 221 5.92 10.84 4.50
CA GLY A 221 4.78 9.92 4.52
C GLY A 221 4.33 9.52 3.12
N SER A 222 4.13 10.51 2.25
CA SER A 222 3.73 10.33 0.86
C SER A 222 4.77 9.54 0.05
N VAL A 223 6.07 9.80 0.23
CA VAL A 223 7.15 8.99 -0.37
C VAL A 223 7.06 7.53 0.08
N LEU A 224 6.86 7.27 1.38
CA LEU A 224 6.74 5.90 1.89
C LEU A 224 5.48 5.22 1.36
N PHE A 225 4.36 5.95 1.28
CA PHE A 225 3.10 5.44 0.78
C PHE A 225 3.21 5.08 -0.71
N HIS A 226 3.53 6.03 -1.58
CA HIS A 226 3.62 5.77 -3.02
C HIS A 226 4.72 4.77 -3.40
N ALA A 227 5.77 4.65 -2.59
CA ALA A 227 6.79 3.62 -2.82
C ALA A 227 6.31 2.20 -2.50
N THR A 228 5.40 2.03 -1.52
CA THR A 228 5.07 0.71 -0.95
C THR A 228 3.60 0.28 -1.09
N LEU A 229 2.68 1.25 -1.18
CA LEU A 229 1.22 1.11 -1.14
C LEU A 229 0.69 0.37 0.10
N GLN A 230 1.44 0.44 1.21
CA GLN A 230 1.05 -0.18 2.47
C GLN A 230 0.12 0.74 3.27
N PHE A 231 -0.88 0.14 3.92
CA PHE A 231 -1.87 0.86 4.73
C PHE A 231 -1.20 1.68 5.85
N GLU A 232 -0.19 1.12 6.50
CA GLU A 232 0.55 1.80 7.56
C GLU A 232 1.17 3.08 7.02
N HIS A 233 1.82 3.03 5.85
CA HIS A 233 2.42 4.20 5.20
C HIS A 233 1.38 5.18 4.66
N GLN A 234 0.19 4.71 4.25
CA GLN A 234 -0.93 5.60 3.94
C GLN A 234 -1.31 6.45 5.16
N MET A 235 -1.30 5.86 6.36
CA MET A 235 -1.55 6.63 7.59
C MET A 235 -0.43 7.64 7.87
N TRP A 236 0.82 7.32 7.51
CA TRP A 236 1.94 8.27 7.59
C TRP A 236 1.83 9.42 6.58
N ASP A 237 1.06 9.29 5.51
CA ASP A 237 0.78 10.36 4.56
C ASP A 237 -0.43 11.21 5.01
N GLU A 238 -1.59 10.57 5.13
CA GLU A 238 -2.87 11.24 5.33
C GLU A 238 -3.02 11.88 6.72
N VAL A 239 -2.58 11.21 7.79
CA VAL A 239 -2.73 11.75 9.15
C VAL A 239 -1.91 13.04 9.33
N PRO A 240 -0.62 13.09 8.92
CA PRO A 240 0.14 14.34 8.94
C PRO A 240 -0.46 15.47 8.09
N MET A 241 -1.18 15.18 7.00
CA MET A 241 -1.89 16.22 6.24
C MET A 241 -2.97 16.91 7.11
N VAL A 242 -3.75 16.13 7.88
CA VAL A 242 -4.75 16.69 8.81
C VAL A 242 -4.06 17.50 9.91
N TRP A 243 -2.97 17.00 10.48
CA TRP A 243 -2.21 17.74 11.50
C TRP A 243 -1.67 19.06 10.95
N THR A 244 -1.18 19.06 9.72
CA THR A 244 -0.70 20.26 9.02
C THR A 244 -1.82 21.28 8.84
N ALA A 245 -2.98 20.84 8.35
CA ALA A 245 -4.16 21.69 8.21
C ALA A 245 -4.61 22.28 9.55
N CYS A 246 -4.65 21.46 10.62
CA CYS A 246 -5.00 21.89 11.97
C CYS A 246 -3.99 22.88 12.55
N TYR A 247 -2.70 22.69 12.29
CA TYR A 247 -1.65 23.62 12.71
C TYR A 247 -1.79 24.98 12.01
N LEU A 248 -2.01 24.98 10.69
CA LEU A 248 -2.28 26.20 9.92
C LEU A 248 -3.55 26.89 10.42
N PHE A 249 -4.60 26.12 10.73
CA PHE A 249 -5.82 26.65 11.31
C PHE A 249 -5.57 27.33 12.65
N TYR A 250 -4.78 26.71 13.54
CA TYR A 250 -4.37 27.31 14.80
C TYR A 250 -3.62 28.63 14.59
N VAL A 251 -2.69 28.69 13.64
CA VAL A 251 -1.97 29.93 13.30
C VAL A 251 -2.96 31.01 12.84
N LEU A 252 -3.88 30.67 11.92
CA LEU A 252 -4.90 31.61 11.43
C LEU A 252 -5.83 32.13 12.52
N LEU A 253 -6.25 31.28 13.47
CA LEU A 253 -7.04 31.67 14.63
C LEU A 253 -6.31 32.71 15.49
N ASN A 254 -5.02 32.48 15.78
CA ASN A 254 -4.22 33.39 16.60
C ASN A 254 -4.05 34.77 15.94
N GLU A 255 -3.85 34.81 14.62
CA GLU A 255 -3.75 36.04 13.84
C GLU A 255 -5.07 36.84 13.86
N HIS A 256 -6.21 36.16 13.93
CA HIS A 256 -7.53 36.78 14.01
C HIS A 256 -8.00 37.07 15.45
N GLY A 257 -7.12 36.94 16.44
CA GLY A 257 -7.39 37.29 17.84
C GLY A 257 -8.03 36.19 18.67
N TYR A 258 -8.28 35.00 18.11
CA TYR A 258 -8.74 33.83 18.85
C TYR A 258 -7.56 33.17 19.59
N ARG A 259 -7.14 33.81 20.68
CA ARG A 259 -5.99 33.41 21.49
C ARG A 259 -6.44 32.73 22.78
N GLY A 260 -5.66 31.76 23.25
CA GLY A 260 -5.87 31.09 24.54
C GLY A 260 -5.73 29.57 24.45
N PRO A 261 -5.59 28.89 25.60
CA PRO A 261 -5.36 27.45 25.65
C PRO A 261 -6.55 26.64 25.14
N LEU A 262 -7.78 27.18 25.22
CA LEU A 262 -8.99 26.49 24.77
C LEU A 262 -8.92 26.06 23.30
N TYR A 263 -8.49 26.96 22.41
CA TYR A 263 -8.38 26.66 20.98
C TYR A 263 -7.29 25.63 20.69
N ALA A 264 -6.15 25.73 21.38
CA ALA A 264 -5.06 24.76 21.25
C ALA A 264 -5.49 23.37 21.74
N ILE A 265 -6.18 23.29 22.87
CA ILE A 265 -6.73 22.04 23.43
C ILE A 265 -7.77 21.46 22.47
N GLY A 266 -8.71 22.26 21.98
CA GLY A 266 -9.73 21.82 21.03
C GLY A 266 -9.14 21.25 19.74
N ILE A 267 -8.14 21.92 19.17
CA ILE A 267 -7.43 21.43 17.96
C ILE A 267 -6.65 20.15 18.27
N THR A 268 -6.01 20.05 19.43
CA THR A 268 -5.27 18.85 19.84
C THR A 268 -6.22 17.65 20.00
N ILE A 269 -7.38 17.84 20.63
CA ILE A 269 -8.41 16.81 20.77
C ILE A 269 -8.91 16.38 19.39
N TYR A 270 -9.17 17.35 18.49
CA TYR A 270 -9.59 17.05 17.13
C TYR A 270 -8.53 16.23 16.37
N CYS A 271 -7.25 16.60 16.45
CA CYS A 271 -6.16 15.85 15.82
C CYS A 271 -6.10 14.42 16.36
N ALA A 272 -6.20 14.23 17.68
CA ALA A 272 -6.19 12.91 18.31
C ALA A 272 -7.39 12.05 17.84
N LEU A 273 -8.59 12.63 17.78
CA LEU A 273 -9.79 11.95 17.31
C LEU A 273 -9.70 11.59 15.82
N ALA A 274 -9.31 12.54 14.96
CA ALA A 274 -9.15 12.31 13.53
C ALA A 274 -8.11 11.22 13.25
N THR A 275 -7.00 11.24 14.00
CA THR A 275 -5.95 10.20 13.93
C THR A 275 -6.52 8.83 14.31
N TYR A 276 -7.20 8.75 15.45
CA TYR A 276 -7.78 7.49 15.92
C TYR A 276 -8.82 6.94 14.93
N VAL A 277 -9.79 7.75 14.53
CA VAL A 277 -10.86 7.32 13.62
C VAL A 277 -10.31 6.90 12.27
N THR A 278 -9.35 7.65 11.71
CA THR A 278 -8.77 7.33 10.39
C THR A 278 -7.91 6.07 10.45
N SER A 279 -7.03 5.95 11.46
CA SER A 279 -6.12 4.80 11.59
C SER A 279 -6.79 3.47 11.98
N GLN A 280 -7.97 3.53 12.62
CA GLN A 280 -8.75 2.33 12.97
C GLN A 280 -9.75 1.94 11.89
N SER A 281 -9.91 2.75 10.84
CA SER A 281 -10.80 2.46 9.71
C SER A 281 -10.00 1.92 8.53
N THR A 282 -10.62 1.13 7.67
CA THR A 282 -10.03 0.67 6.40
C THR A 282 -10.96 0.93 5.21
N GLY A 283 -10.40 0.85 3.99
CA GLY A 283 -11.15 0.93 2.74
C GLY A 283 -11.93 2.23 2.54
N LYS A 284 -13.18 2.13 2.05
CA LYS A 284 -14.03 3.28 1.71
C LYS A 284 -14.35 4.17 2.92
N ILE A 285 -14.51 3.57 4.10
CA ILE A 285 -14.82 4.31 5.34
C ILE A 285 -13.62 5.17 5.72
N GLN A 286 -12.43 4.59 5.72
CA GLN A 286 -11.19 5.30 6.00
C GLN A 286 -11.01 6.51 5.07
N PHE A 287 -11.19 6.30 3.77
CA PHE A 287 -11.12 7.38 2.77
C PHE A 287 -12.10 8.52 3.09
N ILE A 288 -13.37 8.21 3.38
CA ILE A 288 -14.38 9.23 3.70
C ILE A 288 -14.04 9.97 5.00
N MET A 289 -13.58 9.25 6.03
CA MET A 289 -13.22 9.85 7.32
C MET A 289 -12.05 10.83 7.16
N PHE A 290 -10.99 10.43 6.46
CA PHE A 290 -9.87 11.31 6.15
C PHE A 290 -10.33 12.54 5.35
N GLN A 291 -10.98 12.33 4.20
CA GLN A 291 -11.34 13.42 3.29
C GLN A 291 -12.33 14.41 3.92
N SER A 292 -13.30 13.91 4.68
CA SER A 292 -14.24 14.78 5.40
C SER A 292 -13.54 15.58 6.48
N SER A 293 -12.64 14.96 7.27
CA SER A 293 -11.86 15.64 8.30
C SER A 293 -10.95 16.71 7.70
N PHE A 294 -10.10 16.32 6.74
CA PHE A 294 -9.18 17.21 6.05
C PHE A 294 -9.94 18.35 5.36
N GLY A 295 -11.00 18.03 4.61
CA GLY A 295 -11.85 18.99 3.90
C GLY A 295 -12.49 20.01 4.84
N CYS A 296 -13.01 19.59 6.00
CA CYS A 296 -13.62 20.50 6.98
C CYS A 296 -12.62 21.52 7.53
N VAL A 297 -11.41 21.06 7.90
CA VAL A 297 -10.36 21.95 8.41
C VAL A 297 -9.86 22.88 7.31
N MET A 298 -9.64 22.36 6.10
CA MET A 298 -9.20 23.16 4.96
C MET A 298 -10.21 24.23 4.56
N TRP A 299 -11.51 23.91 4.54
CA TRP A 299 -12.55 24.92 4.32
C TRP A 299 -12.54 26.03 5.38
N SER A 300 -12.30 25.67 6.64
CA SER A 300 -12.18 26.63 7.73
C SER A 300 -10.95 27.53 7.56
N CYS A 301 -9.81 26.98 7.14
CA CYS A 301 -8.62 27.74 6.77
C CYS A 301 -8.89 28.70 5.61
N LEU A 302 -9.53 28.21 4.54
CA LEU A 302 -9.86 29.01 3.36
C LEU A 302 -10.80 30.19 3.69
N TRP A 303 -11.72 30.02 4.64
CA TRP A 303 -12.55 31.13 5.12
C TRP A 303 -11.73 32.26 5.74
N PHE A 304 -10.78 31.92 6.61
CA PHE A 304 -9.87 32.92 7.21
C PHE A 304 -8.94 33.55 6.17
N VAL A 305 -8.41 32.75 5.24
CA VAL A 305 -7.61 33.25 4.11
C VAL A 305 -8.43 34.22 3.24
N TRP A 306 -9.69 33.90 2.96
CA TRP A 306 -10.60 34.79 2.22
C TRP A 306 -10.84 36.11 2.96
N LYS A 307 -10.98 36.07 4.30
CA LYS A 307 -11.08 37.27 5.13
C LYS A 307 -9.82 38.15 5.02
N MET A 308 -8.63 37.54 5.03
CA MET A 308 -7.36 38.25 4.82
C MET A 308 -7.27 38.86 3.42
N TYR A 309 -7.67 38.10 2.39
CA TYR A 309 -7.74 38.58 1.01
C TYR A 309 -8.63 39.82 0.89
N ARG A 310 -9.82 39.81 1.49
CA ARG A 310 -10.76 40.95 1.49
C ARG A 310 -10.22 42.17 2.23
N ALA A 311 -9.34 41.98 3.21
CA ALA A 311 -8.79 43.06 4.02
C ALA A 311 -7.55 43.71 3.39
N THR A 312 -6.82 43.01 2.51
CA THR A 312 -5.57 43.52 1.95
C THR A 312 -5.80 44.55 0.85
N LYS A 313 -4.98 45.60 0.82
CA LYS A 313 -4.98 46.63 -0.24
C LYS A 313 -3.77 46.52 -1.17
N SER A 314 -2.77 45.71 -0.81
CA SER A 314 -1.56 45.55 -1.61
C SER A 314 -1.81 44.67 -2.84
N GLN A 315 -1.53 45.22 -4.02
CA GLN A 315 -1.66 44.50 -5.29
C GLN A 315 -0.69 43.31 -5.40
N GLU A 316 0.45 43.38 -4.72
CA GLU A 316 1.42 42.27 -4.70
C GLU A 316 0.86 41.06 -3.96
N ILE A 317 0.24 41.30 -2.80
CA ILE A 317 -0.38 40.24 -1.98
C ILE A 317 -1.61 39.66 -2.69
N ILE A 318 -2.43 40.51 -3.33
CA ILE A 318 -3.58 40.07 -4.13
C ILE A 318 -3.13 39.15 -5.27
N ARG A 319 -2.05 39.48 -5.97
CA ARG A 319 -1.48 38.62 -7.02
C ARG A 319 -1.03 37.27 -6.47
N LEU A 320 -0.45 37.24 -5.27
CA LEU A 320 -0.05 36.00 -4.61
C LEU A 320 -1.27 35.11 -4.28
N PHE A 321 -2.35 35.70 -3.75
CA PHE A 321 -3.60 34.96 -3.51
C PHE A 321 -4.18 34.36 -4.79
N HIS A 322 -4.25 35.14 -5.88
CA HIS A 322 -4.76 34.62 -7.16
C HIS A 322 -3.90 33.48 -7.70
N ARG A 323 -2.56 33.60 -7.65
CA ARG A 323 -1.65 32.51 -8.08
C ARG A 323 -1.85 31.26 -7.23
N GLY A 324 -1.95 31.40 -5.91
CA GLY A 324 -2.22 30.29 -5.02
C GLY A 324 -3.56 29.60 -5.32
N ALA A 325 -4.62 30.38 -5.55
CA ALA A 325 -5.93 29.85 -5.91
C ALA A 325 -5.92 29.13 -7.28
N GLN A 326 -5.16 29.64 -8.26
CA GLN A 326 -4.98 28.99 -9.56
C GLN A 326 -4.27 27.65 -9.41
N PHE A 327 -3.16 27.58 -8.66
CA PHE A 327 -2.46 26.33 -8.41
C PHE A 327 -3.33 25.32 -7.66
N LEU A 328 -4.08 25.76 -6.64
CA LEU A 328 -4.99 24.87 -5.91
C LEU A 328 -6.11 24.32 -6.80
N ALA A 329 -6.72 25.17 -7.64
CA ALA A 329 -7.77 24.75 -8.56
C ALA A 329 -7.25 23.77 -9.62
N LEU A 330 -6.04 24.02 -10.13
CA LEU A 330 -5.38 23.12 -11.06
C LEU A 330 -5.08 21.76 -10.41
N ALA A 331 -4.44 21.76 -9.23
CA ALA A 331 -4.11 20.55 -8.46
C ALA A 331 -5.37 19.70 -8.16
N LEU A 332 -6.45 20.32 -7.68
CA LEU A 332 -7.72 19.63 -7.46
C LEU A 332 -8.31 19.08 -8.76
N GLY A 333 -8.19 19.82 -9.87
CA GLY A 333 -8.67 19.39 -11.17
C GLY A 333 -7.93 18.17 -11.71
N VAL A 334 -6.59 18.18 -11.66
CA VAL A 334 -5.77 17.05 -12.11
C VAL A 334 -5.94 15.83 -11.21
N TRP A 335 -5.99 16.02 -9.89
CA TRP A 335 -6.26 14.94 -8.94
C TRP A 335 -7.64 14.30 -9.14
N LEU A 336 -8.69 15.12 -9.31
CA LEU A 336 -10.04 14.60 -9.59
C LEU A 336 -10.11 13.87 -10.92
N PHE A 337 -9.39 14.35 -11.94
CA PHE A 337 -9.32 13.68 -13.23
C PHE A 337 -8.64 12.32 -13.09
N ASP A 338 -7.45 12.28 -12.48
CA ASP A 338 -6.70 11.05 -12.25
C ASP A 338 -7.58 10.03 -11.53
N LYS A 339 -8.22 10.44 -10.44
CA LYS A 339 -9.06 9.57 -9.63
C LYS A 339 -10.30 9.01 -10.37
N ASN A 340 -11.02 9.85 -11.11
CA ASN A 340 -12.34 9.48 -11.63
C ASN A 340 -12.35 9.12 -13.12
N LEU A 341 -11.34 9.52 -13.88
CA LEU A 341 -11.30 9.42 -15.34
C LEU A 341 -10.06 8.67 -15.83
N CYS A 342 -9.47 7.83 -14.98
CA CYS A 342 -8.31 7.03 -15.33
C CYS A 342 -8.49 6.15 -16.58
N PHE A 343 -9.67 5.53 -16.68
CA PHE A 343 -10.06 4.64 -17.78
C PHE A 343 -9.95 5.30 -19.16
N VAL A 344 -9.91 6.63 -19.24
CA VAL A 344 -9.77 7.38 -20.49
C VAL A 344 -8.43 7.05 -21.17
N TYR A 345 -7.36 6.86 -20.40
CA TYR A 345 -6.04 6.57 -20.96
C TYR A 345 -6.01 5.19 -21.64
N GLU A 346 -6.54 4.17 -20.96
CA GLU A 346 -6.62 2.82 -21.51
C GLU A 346 -7.58 2.73 -22.70
N LYS A 347 -8.80 3.26 -22.54
CA LYS A 347 -9.87 3.16 -23.55
C LYS A 347 -9.51 3.80 -24.88
N PHE A 348 -8.79 4.92 -24.83
CA PHE A 348 -8.39 5.67 -26.03
C PHE A 348 -6.91 5.45 -26.39
N ASN A 349 -6.21 4.55 -25.69
CA ASN A 349 -4.78 4.28 -25.86
C ASN A 349 -3.94 5.57 -25.85
N LEU A 350 -4.22 6.45 -24.89
CA LEU A 350 -3.55 7.74 -24.71
C LEU A 350 -2.43 7.61 -23.68
N PHE A 351 -1.39 8.44 -23.84
CA PHE A 351 -0.32 8.56 -22.85
C PHE A 351 -0.88 9.09 -21.52
N ASN A 352 -0.62 8.37 -20.43
CA ASN A 352 -0.93 8.82 -19.08
C ASN A 352 0.16 9.78 -18.56
N PRO A 353 -0.15 11.07 -18.35
CA PRO A 353 0.81 12.07 -17.89
C PRO A 353 1.04 12.05 -16.37
N GLN A 354 0.47 11.08 -15.65
CA GLN A 354 0.58 10.90 -14.20
C GLN A 354 0.03 12.10 -13.44
N LEU A 355 -1.26 12.40 -13.64
CA LEU A 355 -1.89 13.62 -13.14
C LEU A 355 -1.93 13.71 -11.62
N HIS A 356 -1.91 12.58 -10.90
CA HIS A 356 -1.74 12.56 -9.46
C HIS A 356 -0.40 13.15 -8.98
N ALA A 357 0.65 13.04 -9.79
CA ALA A 357 1.98 13.52 -9.43
C ALA A 357 2.15 15.05 -9.55
N TRP A 358 1.25 15.73 -10.29
CA TRP A 358 1.27 17.17 -10.56
C TRP A 358 0.41 17.97 -9.60
#